data_AF-A0A4Y2X108-F1
#
_entry.id   AF-A0A4Y2X108-F1
#
_cell.length_a   1.000
_cell.length_b   1.000
_cell.length_c   1.000
_cell.angle_alpha   90.00
_cell.angle_beta   90.00
_cell.angle_gamma   90.00
#
_symmetry.space_group_name_H-M   'P 1'
#
loop_
_entity.id
_entity.type
_entity.pdbx_description
1 polymer ?
#
loop_
_entity_poly.entity_id
_entity_poly.type
_entity_poly.pdbx_seq_one_letter_code
_entity_poly.pdbx_strand_id
1 'polypeptide(L)'
;MQQSYQDAMAMVRNFGTPDLFLTFTCNPSWSEILNSMEGVQRPEDRPDIIVRVFNMKLKELLEDICKHGIFGTVLANIYVIEFQKRGLPHAHILLTLDSKSKIRTKNDIDKFVSAELPDPCTGLRLFQIVTKCMVHGPCGTININSPCMRDGQ
;
A
#
# COMPACT_ATOMS: atom_id res chain seq x y z
N MET A 1 8.88 -16.62 11.47
CA MET A 1 9.33 -15.24 11.71
C MET A 1 10.85 -15.14 11.79
N GLN A 2 11.55 -16.01 12.55
CA GLN A 2 13.02 -15.97 12.65
C GLN A 2 13.76 -16.18 11.31
N GLN A 3 13.34 -17.15 10.48
CA GLN A 3 13.95 -17.37 9.17
C GLN A 3 13.81 -16.14 8.26
N SER A 4 12.59 -15.62 8.11
CA SER A 4 12.32 -14.43 7.29
C SER A 4 13.11 -13.20 7.75
N TYR A 5 13.32 -13.06 9.05
CA TYR A 5 14.20 -12.03 9.60
C TYR A 5 15.66 -12.27 9.20
N GLN A 6 16.17 -13.49 9.33
CA GLN A 6 17.54 -13.82 8.93
C GLN A 6 17.78 -13.62 7.43
N ASP A 7 16.83 -14.02 6.58
CA ASP A 7 16.88 -13.78 5.14
C ASP A 7 16.89 -12.27 4.85
N ALA A 8 16.04 -11.50 5.54
CA ALA A 8 16.03 -10.05 5.42
C ALA A 8 17.37 -9.43 5.80
N MET A 9 17.96 -9.86 6.92
CA MET A 9 19.28 -9.39 7.35
C MET A 9 20.40 -9.80 6.38
N ALA A 10 20.31 -10.98 5.76
CA ALA A 10 21.26 -11.41 4.74
C ALA A 10 21.20 -10.52 3.48
N MET A 11 19.98 -10.18 3.04
CA MET A 11 19.77 -9.24 1.93
C MET A 11 20.32 -7.85 2.26
N VAL A 12 20.07 -7.33 3.46
CA VAL A 12 20.61 -6.02 3.90
C VAL A 12 22.14 -6.04 3.94
N ARG A 13 22.76 -7.15 4.38
CA ARG A 13 24.23 -7.29 4.36
C ARG A 13 24.79 -7.28 2.93
N ASN A 14 24.08 -7.87 1.97
CA ASN A 14 24.57 -8.00 0.61
C ASN A 14 24.30 -6.75 -0.26
N PHE A 15 23.13 -6.14 -0.11
CA PHE A 15 22.67 -5.04 -0.99
C PHE A 15 22.67 -3.67 -0.30
N GLY A 16 22.90 -3.63 1.01
CA GLY A 16 22.84 -2.41 1.83
C GLY A 16 21.47 -2.19 2.46
N THR A 17 21.34 -1.07 3.16
CA THR A 17 20.09 -0.69 3.84
C THR A 17 18.99 -0.36 2.82
N PRO A 18 17.72 -0.75 3.08
CA PRO A 18 16.59 -0.36 2.25
C PRO A 18 16.44 1.16 2.18
N ASP A 19 15.99 1.66 1.03
CA ASP A 19 15.75 3.09 0.78
C ASP A 19 14.27 3.46 0.92
N LEU A 20 13.37 2.53 0.61
CA LEU A 20 11.93 2.74 0.68
C LEU A 20 11.27 1.67 1.54
N PHE A 21 10.32 2.10 2.36
CA PHE A 21 9.39 1.26 3.09
C PHE A 21 7.98 1.57 2.61
N LEU A 22 7.31 0.58 2.01
CA LEU A 22 5.97 0.70 1.46
C LEU A 22 5.02 -0.19 2.25
N THR A 23 3.81 0.31 2.49
CA THR A 23 2.71 -0.49 3.02
C THR A 23 1.61 -0.57 1.97
N PHE A 24 1.19 -1.79 1.66
CA PHE A 24 0.10 -2.06 0.73
C PHE A 24 -1.04 -2.76 1.47
N THR A 25 -2.16 -2.07 1.61
CA THR A 25 -3.31 -2.54 2.40
C THR A 25 -4.44 -2.99 1.49
N CYS A 26 -5.03 -4.16 1.78
CA CYS A 26 -6.20 -4.63 1.05
C CYS A 26 -7.39 -3.66 1.21
N ASN A 27 -8.08 -3.37 0.10
CA ASN A 27 -9.33 -2.63 0.11
C ASN A 27 -10.49 -3.57 -0.26
N PRO A 28 -11.41 -3.88 0.67
CA PRO A 28 -12.56 -4.77 0.39
C PRO A 28 -13.54 -4.17 -0.64
N SER A 29 -13.42 -2.87 -0.94
CA SER A 29 -14.25 -2.18 -1.93
C SER A 29 -13.71 -2.28 -3.36
N TRP A 30 -12.64 -3.05 -3.60
CA TRP A 30 -12.19 -3.32 -4.96
C TRP A 30 -13.28 -4.03 -5.76
N SER A 31 -13.48 -3.59 -7.01
CA SER A 31 -14.53 -4.11 -7.89
C SER A 31 -14.42 -5.61 -8.11
N GLU A 32 -13.21 -6.16 -8.18
CA GLU A 32 -12.94 -7.58 -8.36
C GLU A 32 -13.46 -8.41 -7.18
N ILE A 33 -13.45 -7.84 -5.98
CA ILE A 33 -14.04 -8.47 -4.79
C ILE A 33 -15.56 -8.34 -4.87
N LEU A 34 -16.08 -7.12 -5.02
CA LEU A 34 -17.52 -6.86 -5.00
C LEU A 34 -18.28 -7.59 -6.11
N ASN A 35 -17.72 -7.66 -7.32
CA ASN A 35 -18.32 -8.37 -8.45
C ASN A 35 -18.30 -9.90 -8.28
N SER A 36 -17.50 -10.41 -7.33
CA SER A 36 -17.42 -11.84 -7.02
C SER A 36 -18.33 -12.23 -5.84
N MET A 37 -19.09 -11.30 -5.27
CA MET A 37 -20.04 -11.57 -4.19
C MET A 37 -21.36 -12.07 -4.76
N GLU A 38 -21.98 -13.05 -4.09
CA GLU A 38 -23.28 -13.60 -4.48
C GLU A 38 -24.36 -13.26 -3.45
N GLY A 39 -25.53 -12.81 -3.93
CA GLY A 39 -26.67 -12.52 -3.07
C GLY A 39 -26.36 -11.43 -2.03
N VAL A 40 -26.43 -11.80 -0.75
CA VAL A 40 -26.20 -10.90 0.40
C VAL A 40 -24.82 -11.07 1.04
N GLN A 41 -23.91 -11.80 0.39
CA GLN A 41 -22.54 -11.98 0.89
C GLN A 41 -21.82 -10.63 0.99
N ARG A 42 -21.06 -10.47 2.07
CA ARG A 42 -20.13 -9.35 2.24
C ARG A 42 -18.70 -9.84 2.01
N PRO A 43 -17.77 -8.94 1.65
CA PRO A 43 -16.36 -9.29 1.51
C PRO A 43 -15.80 -10.05 2.72
N GLU A 44 -16.20 -9.66 3.93
CA GLU A 44 -15.75 -10.29 5.17
C GLU A 44 -16.11 -11.79 5.25
N ASP A 45 -17.17 -12.20 4.55
CA ASP A 45 -17.65 -13.58 4.54
C ASP A 45 -16.86 -14.46 3.54
N ARG A 46 -16.01 -13.85 2.69
CA ARG A 46 -15.25 -14.50 1.60
C ARG A 46 -13.75 -14.18 1.64
N PRO A 47 -13.01 -14.64 2.68
CA PRO A 47 -11.58 -14.40 2.81
C PRO A 47 -10.77 -15.02 1.65
N ASP A 48 -11.26 -16.08 1.02
CA ASP A 48 -10.67 -16.70 -0.16
C ASP A 48 -10.62 -15.74 -1.36
N ILE A 49 -11.69 -14.99 -1.61
CA ILE A 49 -11.75 -13.98 -2.67
C ILE A 49 -10.84 -12.81 -2.33
N ILE A 50 -10.91 -12.31 -1.09
CA ILE A 50 -10.06 -11.21 -0.60
C ILE A 50 -8.58 -11.50 -0.83
N VAL A 51 -8.10 -12.66 -0.37
CA VAL A 51 -6.67 -13.03 -0.46
C VAL A 51 -6.24 -13.19 -1.92
N ARG A 52 -7.10 -13.75 -2.78
CA ARG A 52 -6.81 -13.90 -4.21
C ARG A 52 -6.68 -12.56 -4.91
N VAL A 53 -7.64 -11.65 -4.71
CA VAL A 53 -7.59 -10.31 -5.30
C VAL A 53 -6.41 -9.51 -4.76
N PHE A 54 -6.17 -9.55 -3.44
CA PHE A 54 -5.01 -8.91 -2.83
C PHE A 54 -3.69 -9.38 -3.45
N ASN A 55 -3.50 -10.70 -3.61
CA ASN A 55 -2.29 -11.25 -4.22
C ASN A 55 -2.14 -10.81 -5.68
N MET A 56 -3.23 -10.72 -6.46
CA MET A 56 -3.17 -10.21 -7.84
C MET A 56 -2.72 -8.76 -7.87
N LYS A 57 -3.32 -7.89 -7.03
CA LYS A 57 -2.95 -6.47 -6.94
C LYS A 57 -1.54 -6.24 -6.42
N LEU A 58 -1.09 -7.04 -5.44
CA LEU A 58 0.27 -6.97 -4.92
C LEU A 58 1.29 -7.36 -6.00
N LYS A 59 1.01 -8.38 -6.81
CA LYS A 59 1.88 -8.75 -7.94
C LYS A 59 1.97 -7.67 -8.99
N GLU A 60 0.85 -7.04 -9.34
CA GLU A 60 0.80 -5.89 -10.26
C GLU A 60 1.66 -4.73 -9.73
N LEU A 61 1.52 -4.38 -8.46
CA LEU A 61 2.35 -3.35 -7.81
C LEU A 61 3.84 -3.71 -7.84
N LEU A 62 4.20 -4.95 -7.52
CA LEU A 62 5.61 -5.40 -7.56
C LEU A 62 6.18 -5.40 -8.97
N GLU A 63 5.36 -5.67 -9.99
CA GLU A 63 5.75 -5.59 -11.40
C GLU A 63 6.02 -4.14 -11.81
N ASP A 64 5.17 -3.20 -11.42
CA ASP A 64 5.40 -1.76 -11.65
C ASP A 64 6.69 -1.29 -10.98
N ILE A 65 6.92 -1.70 -9.73
CA ILE A 65 8.12 -1.33 -8.96
C ILE A 65 9.39 -1.94 -9.57
N CYS A 66 9.39 -3.25 -9.82
CA CYS A 66 10.63 -3.98 -10.14
C CYS A 66 10.92 -4.07 -11.63
N LYS A 67 9.90 -4.06 -12.50
CA LYS A 67 10.07 -4.18 -13.96
C LYS A 67 9.87 -2.85 -14.67
N HIS A 68 8.81 -2.11 -14.33
CA HIS A 68 8.57 -0.79 -14.93
C HIS A 68 9.42 0.31 -14.27
N GLY A 69 10.04 0.03 -13.12
CA GLY A 69 11.03 0.90 -12.50
C GLY A 69 10.44 2.24 -12.06
N ILE A 70 9.19 2.25 -11.56
CA ILE A 70 8.52 3.50 -11.14
C ILE A 70 9.28 4.25 -10.03
N PHE A 71 10.14 3.55 -9.29
CA PHE A 71 11.04 4.10 -8.27
C PHE A 71 12.53 4.06 -8.67
N GLY A 72 12.82 3.78 -9.94
CA GLY A 72 14.16 3.47 -10.45
C GLY A 72 14.51 1.98 -10.38
N THR A 73 15.79 1.66 -10.51
CA THR A 73 16.28 0.27 -10.52
C THR A 73 16.28 -0.32 -9.11
N VAL A 74 15.54 -1.40 -8.90
CA VAL A 74 15.50 -2.15 -7.65
C VAL A 74 16.55 -3.27 -7.67
N LEU A 75 17.52 -3.23 -6.76
CA LEU A 75 18.52 -4.29 -6.57
C LEU A 75 17.99 -5.46 -5.73
N ALA A 76 17.18 -5.13 -4.72
CA ALA A 76 16.58 -6.10 -3.81
C ALA A 76 15.22 -5.60 -3.33
N ASN A 77 14.27 -6.53 -3.20
CA ASN A 77 13.00 -6.30 -2.52
C ASN A 77 12.73 -7.44 -1.54
N ILE A 78 12.10 -7.10 -0.42
CA ILE A 78 11.71 -8.05 0.62
C ILE A 78 10.35 -7.61 1.13
N TYR A 79 9.41 -8.53 1.27
CA TYR A 79 8.13 -8.19 1.86
C TYR A 79 7.58 -9.29 2.72
N VAL A 80 6.75 -8.89 3.67
CA VAL A 80 5.94 -9.78 4.50
C VAL A 80 4.48 -9.43 4.31
N ILE A 81 3.63 -10.45 4.32
CA ILE A 81 2.18 -10.28 4.34
C ILE A 81 1.70 -10.63 5.75
N GLU A 82 0.98 -9.71 6.34
CA GLU A 82 0.41 -9.84 7.67
C GLU A 82 -1.12 -9.72 7.56
N PHE A 83 -1.82 -10.44 8.44
CA PHE A 83 -3.27 -10.37 8.53
C PHE A 83 -3.60 -9.60 9.81
N GLN A 84 -4.09 -8.37 9.67
CA GLN A 84 -4.51 -7.58 10.83
C GLN A 84 -5.72 -8.22 11.53
N LYS A 85 -5.99 -7.81 12.77
CA LYS A 85 -7.11 -8.32 13.60
C LYS A 85 -8.49 -8.28 12.92
N ARG A 86 -8.65 -7.50 11.84
CA ARG A 86 -9.89 -7.41 11.03
C ARG A 86 -9.90 -8.36 9.83
N GLY A 87 -8.93 -9.27 9.72
CA GLY A 87 -8.86 -10.33 8.70
C GLY A 87 -8.34 -9.90 7.33
N LEU A 88 -8.16 -8.60 7.09
CA LEU A 88 -7.65 -8.10 5.82
C LEU A 88 -6.12 -8.21 5.74
N PRO A 89 -5.56 -8.67 4.61
CA PRO A 89 -4.13 -8.74 4.42
C PRO A 89 -3.54 -7.34 4.18
N HIS A 90 -2.35 -7.11 4.70
CA HIS A 90 -1.48 -5.99 4.33
C HIS A 90 -0.07 -6.50 4.09
N ALA A 91 0.64 -5.85 3.17
CA ALA A 91 2.04 -6.14 2.89
C ALA A 91 2.92 -4.99 3.36
N HIS A 92 4.03 -5.33 4.01
CA HIS A 92 5.14 -4.42 4.28
C HIS A 92 6.28 -4.77 3.36
N ILE A 93 6.71 -3.81 2.54
CA ILE A 93 7.69 -4.00 1.46
C ILE A 93 8.88 -3.09 1.71
N LEU A 94 10.08 -3.67 1.71
CA LEU A 94 11.36 -2.97 1.75
C LEU A 94 12.00 -3.05 0.37
N LEU A 95 12.46 -1.91 -0.15
CA LEU A 95 13.16 -1.82 -1.43
C LEU A 95 14.56 -1.26 -1.23
N THR A 96 15.54 -1.87 -1.90
CA THR A 96 16.91 -1.37 -2.01
C THR A 96 17.17 -0.99 -3.47
N LEU A 97 17.45 0.28 -3.71
CA LEU A 97 17.64 0.88 -5.02
C LEU A 97 19.12 0.90 -5.42
N ASP A 98 19.38 0.92 -6.73
CA ASP A 98 20.74 1.07 -7.26
C ASP A 98 21.34 2.45 -6.95
N SER A 99 22.65 2.59 -7.19
CA SER A 99 23.39 3.83 -6.85
C SER A 99 22.91 5.07 -7.59
N LYS A 100 22.28 4.91 -8.77
CA LYS A 100 21.76 6.00 -9.60
C LYS A 100 20.35 6.41 -9.20
N SER A 101 19.58 5.48 -8.62
CA SER A 101 18.20 5.67 -8.17
C SER A 101 18.10 6.07 -6.70
N LYS A 102 19.22 6.15 -5.97
CA LYS A 102 19.25 6.57 -4.57
C LYS A 102 18.65 7.97 -4.38
N ILE A 103 17.82 8.10 -3.36
CA ILE A 103 17.23 9.36 -2.90
C ILE A 103 18.29 10.07 -2.04
N ARG A 104 18.93 11.13 -2.55
CA ARG A 104 20.03 11.82 -1.85
C ARG A 104 19.76 13.30 -1.59
N THR A 105 18.87 13.90 -2.37
CA THR A 105 18.59 15.33 -2.30
C THR A 105 17.15 15.59 -1.88
N LYS A 106 16.88 16.81 -1.42
CA LYS A 106 15.51 17.26 -1.15
C LYS A 106 14.61 17.12 -2.38
N ASN A 107 15.13 17.51 -3.55
CA ASN A 107 14.39 17.39 -4.80
C ASN A 107 14.08 15.94 -5.18
N ASP A 108 14.89 14.98 -4.73
CA ASP A 108 14.55 13.56 -4.90
C ASP A 108 13.38 13.22 -3.97
N ILE A 109 13.45 13.58 -2.69
CA ILE A 109 12.34 13.33 -1.74
C ILE A 109 11.00 13.86 -2.27
N ASP A 110 10.99 15.10 -2.77
CA ASP A 110 9.78 15.76 -3.29
C ASP A 110 9.19 15.03 -4.53
N LYS A 111 9.99 14.22 -5.26
CA LYS A 111 9.49 13.38 -6.37
C LYS A 111 8.83 12.09 -5.91
N PHE A 112 9.26 11.54 -4.76
CA PHE A 112 8.76 10.26 -4.25
C PHE A 112 7.64 10.43 -3.24
N VAL A 113 7.62 11.55 -2.52
CA VAL A 113 6.66 11.83 -1.45
C VAL A 113 5.88 13.10 -1.79
N SER A 114 4.57 12.95 -1.98
CA SER A 114 3.65 14.08 -2.17
C SER A 114 2.38 13.86 -1.36
N ALA A 115 1.82 14.97 -0.86
CA ALA A 115 0.56 15.02 -0.13
C ALA A 115 -0.41 16.01 -0.82
N GLU A 116 -0.40 16.04 -2.15
CA GLU A 116 -1.22 16.94 -2.95
C GLU A 116 -2.50 16.25 -3.46
N LEU A 117 -3.56 17.04 -3.61
CA LEU A 117 -4.76 16.60 -4.32
C LEU A 117 -4.51 16.77 -5.82
N PRO A 118 -4.69 15.71 -6.64
CA PRO A 118 -4.59 15.82 -8.09
C PRO A 118 -5.58 16.84 -8.64
N ASP A 119 -5.23 17.59 -9.68
CA ASP A 119 -6.16 18.55 -10.29
C ASP A 119 -7.34 17.80 -10.98
N PRO A 120 -8.60 18.09 -10.62
CA PRO A 120 -9.76 17.42 -11.19
C PRO A 120 -9.95 17.71 -12.69
N CYS A 121 -9.43 18.82 -13.21
CA CYS A 121 -9.53 19.18 -14.62
C CYS A 121 -8.60 18.34 -15.50
N THR A 122 -7.41 18.00 -14.99
CA THR A 122 -6.39 17.24 -15.73
C THR A 122 -6.36 15.75 -15.35
N GLY A 123 -6.83 15.40 -14.15
CA GLY A 123 -6.65 14.08 -13.55
C GLY A 123 -7.82 13.63 -12.68
N LEU A 124 -9.06 13.75 -13.17
CA LEU A 124 -10.28 13.43 -12.42
C LEU A 124 -10.25 12.06 -11.72
N ARG A 125 -9.75 11.02 -12.40
CA ARG A 125 -9.67 9.67 -11.82
C ARG A 125 -8.76 9.61 -10.60
N LEU A 126 -7.57 10.23 -10.66
CA LEU A 126 -6.64 10.26 -9.54
C LEU A 126 -7.21 11.10 -8.40
N PHE A 127 -7.81 12.26 -8.72
CA PHE A 127 -8.49 13.10 -7.73
C PHE A 127 -9.55 12.31 -6.96
N GLN A 128 -10.41 11.58 -7.67
CA GLN A 128 -11.45 10.74 -7.04
C GLN A 128 -10.87 9.64 -6.15
N ILE A 129 -9.78 9.00 -6.56
CA ILE A 129 -9.12 7.95 -5.76
C ILE A 129 -8.49 8.55 -4.50
N VAL A 130 -7.70 9.62 -4.63
CA VAL A 130 -7.00 10.25 -3.51
C VAL A 130 -8.02 10.83 -2.51
N THR A 131 -9.03 11.54 -2.98
CA THR A 131 -10.07 12.10 -2.09
C THR A 131 -10.89 11.04 -1.38
N LYS A 132 -11.16 9.91 -2.04
CA LYS A 132 -11.90 8.80 -1.41
C LYS A 132 -11.06 8.04 -0.38
N CYS A 133 -9.78 7.83 -0.66
CA CYS A 133 -8.95 6.87 0.10
C CYS A 133 -7.98 7.54 1.09
N MET A 134 -7.55 8.78 0.83
CA MET A 134 -6.47 9.45 1.57
C MET A 134 -6.93 10.70 2.33
N VAL A 135 -8.16 11.17 2.11
CA VAL A 135 -8.73 12.29 2.87
C VAL A 135 -9.55 11.75 4.03
N HIS A 136 -9.23 12.22 5.23
CA HIS A 136 -10.04 11.93 6.39
C HIS A 136 -11.42 12.59 6.23
N GLY A 137 -12.48 11.80 6.33
CA GLY A 137 -13.84 12.34 6.32
C GLY A 137 -14.11 13.26 7.51
N PRO A 138 -15.20 14.03 7.50
CA PRO A 138 -15.58 14.85 8.64
C PRO A 138 -15.69 13.99 9.92
N CYS A 139 -15.19 14.53 11.03
CA CYS A 139 -15.23 13.93 12.36
C CYS A 139 -15.53 15.02 13.41
N GLY A 140 -15.47 14.70 14.70
CA GLY A 140 -15.75 15.66 15.77
C GLY A 140 -17.24 15.97 15.89
N THR A 141 -17.57 17.25 16.09
CA THR A 141 -18.95 17.71 16.19
C THR A 141 -19.75 17.51 14.91
N ILE A 142 -19.08 17.45 13.75
CA ILE A 142 -19.71 17.25 12.43
C ILE A 142 -20.09 15.78 12.22
N ASN A 143 -19.32 14.84 12.78
CA ASN A 143 -19.66 13.42 12.75
C ASN A 143 -19.10 12.71 13.99
N ILE A 144 -19.91 12.70 15.05
CA ILE A 144 -19.53 12.10 16.33
C ILE A 144 -19.40 10.56 16.26
N ASN A 145 -19.98 9.95 15.23
CA ASN A 145 -19.94 8.50 15.01
C ASN A 145 -18.68 8.05 14.24
N SER A 146 -17.83 9.00 13.80
CA SER A 146 -16.58 8.66 13.11
C SER A 146 -15.69 7.77 13.98
N PRO A 147 -15.05 6.72 13.42
CA PRO A 147 -14.26 5.76 14.20
C PRO A 147 -13.13 6.37 15.03
N CYS A 148 -12.59 7.53 14.63
CA CYS A 148 -11.59 8.28 15.39
C CYS A 148 -12.14 8.86 16.71
N MET A 149 -13.44 9.13 16.81
CA MET A 149 -14.04 9.74 18.00
C MET A 149 -14.26 8.77 19.17
N ARG A 150 -14.00 7.47 18.99
CA ARG A 150 -14.37 6.41 19.96
C ARG A 150 -13.66 6.53 21.32
N ASP A 151 -12.55 7.24 21.39
CA ASP A 151 -11.79 7.48 22.62
C ASP A 151 -11.64 8.98 22.96
N GLY A 152 -12.41 9.87 22.32
CA GLY A 152 -12.44 11.30 22.65
C GLY A 152 -11.18 12.11 22.29
N GLN A 153 -10.32 11.60 21.41
CA GLN A 153 -9.24 12.36 20.75
C GLN A 153 -9.37 12.26 19.23
#